data_AF-A0A537D1C9-F1
#
_entry.id   AF-A0A537D1C9-F1
#
_cell.length_a   1.000
_cell.length_b   1.000
_cell.length_c   1.000
_cell.angle_alpha   90.00
_cell.angle_beta   90.00
_cell.angle_gamma   90.00
#
_symmetry.space_group_name_H-M   'P 1'
#
loop_
_entity.id
_entity.type
_entity.pdbx_description
1 polymer ?
#
loop_
_entity_poly.entity_id
_entity_poly.type
_entity_poly.pdbx_seq_one_letter_code
_entity_poly.pdbx_strand_id
1 'polypeptide(L)'
;MAETFKLRINGRDYEVEAEPNTPLLYILRNDLKLKGTRFGCGEAQCGACNVLLDGNPVPSCDTPLWSVPGHEITTIEGIGGPDAGGLHPVQQAFIDEQAIQCGYCIDGIIISAVALLR
;
A
#
# COMPACT_ATOMS: atom_id res chain seq x y z
N MET A 1 19.48 13.68 -6.45
CA MET A 1 19.51 14.47 -5.20
C MET A 1 18.17 14.28 -4.51
N ALA A 2 18.12 14.41 -3.19
CA ALA A 2 16.85 14.35 -2.48
C ALA A 2 15.99 15.58 -2.79
N GLU A 3 14.69 15.36 -2.88
CA GLU A 3 13.67 16.37 -3.16
C GLU A 3 12.48 16.17 -2.20
N THR A 4 11.70 17.22 -1.98
CA THR A 4 10.48 17.14 -1.15
C THR A 4 9.28 16.74 -2.00
N PHE A 5 8.63 15.64 -1.64
CA PHE A 5 7.41 15.14 -2.26
C PHE A 5 6.20 15.36 -1.36
N LYS A 6 5.11 15.89 -1.92
CA LYS A 6 3.79 15.91 -1.26
C LYS A 6 3.00 14.69 -1.71
N LEU A 7 2.66 13.83 -0.76
CA LEU A 7 1.97 12.56 -1.01
C LEU A 7 0.63 12.55 -0.29
N ARG A 8 -0.37 11.97 -0.94
CA ARG A 8 -1.72 11.80 -0.41
C ARG A 8 -1.93 10.31 -0.13
N ILE A 9 -1.92 9.91 1.14
CA ILE A 9 -1.94 8.49 1.54
C ILE A 9 -3.03 8.27 2.59
N ASN A 10 -3.92 7.31 2.34
CA ASN A 10 -5.01 6.91 3.22
C ASN A 10 -5.86 8.12 3.67
N GLY A 11 -6.11 9.05 2.76
CA GLY A 11 -6.85 10.26 3.06
C GLY A 11 -6.11 11.29 3.92
N ARG A 12 -4.77 11.21 4.05
CA ARG A 12 -3.92 12.18 4.76
C ARG A 12 -2.78 12.68 3.87
N ASP A 13 -2.38 13.94 4.08
CA ASP A 13 -1.27 14.55 3.35
C ASP A 13 0.04 14.34 4.12
N TYR A 14 1.08 13.97 3.40
CA TYR A 14 2.43 13.75 3.90
C TYR A 14 3.43 14.55 3.07
N GLU A 15 4.47 15.06 3.73
CA GLU A 15 5.66 15.60 3.08
C GLU A 15 6.85 14.71 3.44
N VAL A 16 7.58 14.26 2.41
CA VAL A 16 8.75 13.38 2.58
C VAL A 16 9.92 13.90 1.75
N GLU A 17 11.13 13.73 2.25
CA GLU A 17 12.35 14.09 1.54
C GLU A 17 13.08 12.82 1.11
N ALA A 18 13.22 12.61 -0.20
CA ALA A 18 13.82 11.39 -0.75
C ALA A 18 14.32 11.60 -2.18
N GLU A 19 15.10 10.66 -2.71
CA GLU A 19 15.48 10.70 -4.11
C GLU A 19 14.28 10.35 -5.03
N PRO A 20 14.12 11.00 -6.20
CA PRO A 20 12.99 10.77 -7.10
C PRO A 20 12.74 9.31 -7.50
N ASN A 21 13.82 8.53 -7.64
CA ASN A 21 13.75 7.11 -8.01
C ASN A 21 13.56 6.17 -6.83
N THR A 22 13.41 6.69 -5.60
CA THR A 22 13.15 5.86 -4.41
C THR A 22 11.83 5.12 -4.62
N PRO A 23 11.80 3.77 -4.51
CA PRO A 23 10.54 3.04 -4.54
C PRO A 23 9.58 3.48 -3.45
N LEU A 24 8.32 3.70 -3.81
CA LEU A 24 7.24 4.09 -2.89
C LEU A 24 7.17 3.16 -1.66
N LEU A 25 7.43 1.88 -1.84
CA LEU A 25 7.48 0.88 -0.77
C LEU A 25 8.36 1.32 0.41
N TYR A 26 9.53 1.91 0.15
CA TYR A 26 10.44 2.30 1.21
C TYR A 26 9.92 3.52 1.96
N ILE A 27 9.34 4.49 1.26
CA ILE A 27 8.70 5.65 1.90
C ILE A 27 7.57 5.20 2.83
N LEU A 28 6.68 4.33 2.34
CA LEU A 28 5.57 3.82 3.13
C LEU A 28 6.07 3.12 4.41
N ARG A 29 7.04 2.20 4.27
CA ARG A 29 7.47 1.34 5.39
C ARG A 29 8.43 2.03 6.35
N ASN A 30 9.41 2.77 5.83
CA ASN A 30 10.55 3.28 6.58
C ASN A 30 10.27 4.67 7.13
N ASP A 31 9.76 5.57 6.31
CA ASP A 31 9.53 6.96 6.67
C ASP A 31 8.19 7.11 7.39
N LEU A 32 7.13 6.57 6.78
CA LEU A 32 5.75 6.74 7.26
C LEU A 32 5.28 5.62 8.21
N LYS A 33 6.08 4.56 8.37
CA LYS A 33 5.79 3.40 9.24
C LYS A 33 4.49 2.65 8.93
N LEU A 34 3.97 2.79 7.70
CA LEU A 34 2.89 2.00 7.13
C LEU A 34 3.44 0.64 6.68
N LYS A 35 3.58 -0.27 7.67
CA LYS A 35 4.32 -1.53 7.54
C LYS A 35 3.49 -2.69 7.00
N GLY A 36 2.19 -2.51 6.79
CA GLY A 36 1.32 -3.51 6.18
C GLY A 36 1.78 -3.85 4.77
N THR A 37 2.10 -2.85 3.94
CA THR A 37 2.72 -3.09 2.63
C THR A 37 4.07 -3.80 2.77
N ARG A 38 4.28 -4.98 2.17
CA ARG A 38 5.48 -5.83 2.41
C ARG A 38 6.48 -5.83 1.26
N PHE A 39 7.76 -6.02 1.58
CA PHE A 39 8.80 -6.32 0.59
C PHE A 39 8.85 -7.82 0.34
N GLY A 40 8.33 -8.29 -0.80
CA GLY A 40 8.40 -9.71 -1.18
C GLY A 40 9.60 -10.00 -2.09
N CYS A 41 9.51 -9.60 -3.36
CA CYS A 41 10.57 -9.85 -4.35
C CYS A 41 11.35 -8.59 -4.79
N GLY A 42 10.74 -7.40 -4.74
CA GLY A 42 11.37 -6.17 -5.24
C GLY A 42 11.32 -5.99 -6.77
N GLU A 43 10.70 -6.91 -7.50
CA GLU A 43 10.69 -6.95 -8.97
C GLU A 43 9.27 -6.97 -9.57
N ALA A 44 8.27 -6.45 -8.84
CA ALA A 44 6.87 -6.40 -9.27
C ALA A 44 6.18 -7.75 -9.60
N GLN A 45 6.74 -8.89 -9.16
CA GLN A 45 6.20 -10.22 -9.48
C GLN A 45 5.24 -10.80 -8.43
N CYS A 46 5.50 -10.59 -7.13
CA CYS A 46 4.81 -11.31 -6.06
C CYS A 46 3.51 -10.66 -5.55
N GLY A 47 3.28 -9.38 -5.84
CA GLY A 47 2.11 -8.62 -5.38
C GLY A 47 2.04 -8.28 -3.88
N ALA A 48 2.98 -8.77 -3.05
CA ALA A 48 2.96 -8.51 -1.59
C ALA A 48 3.12 -7.01 -1.21
N CYS A 49 3.65 -6.21 -2.14
CA CYS A 49 3.83 -4.76 -2.00
C CYS A 49 2.69 -3.94 -2.60
N ASN A 50 1.59 -4.57 -3.03
CA ASN A 50 0.54 -3.84 -3.74
C ASN A 50 -0.09 -2.78 -2.83
N VAL A 51 -0.30 -1.61 -3.41
CA VAL A 51 -1.14 -0.52 -2.88
C VAL A 51 -2.11 -0.11 -3.97
N LEU A 52 -3.17 0.63 -3.62
CA LEU A 52 -3.99 1.28 -4.64
C LEU A 52 -3.40 2.65 -4.97
N LEU A 53 -3.29 2.97 -6.26
CA LEU A 53 -3.03 4.31 -6.77
C LEU A 53 -4.24 4.71 -7.60
N ASP A 54 -5.00 5.70 -7.12
CA ASP A 54 -6.32 6.07 -7.67
C ASP A 54 -7.26 4.87 -7.87
N GLY A 55 -7.20 3.92 -6.93
CA GLY A 55 -8.02 2.71 -6.94
C GLY A 55 -7.50 1.56 -7.80
N ASN A 56 -6.42 1.74 -8.56
CA ASN A 56 -5.79 0.65 -9.31
C ASN A 56 -4.65 0.02 -8.50
N PRO A 57 -4.54 -1.32 -8.44
CA PRO A 57 -3.47 -1.97 -7.70
C PRO A 57 -2.14 -1.81 -8.45
N VAL A 58 -1.12 -1.29 -7.77
CA VAL A 58 0.22 -1.11 -8.33
C VAL A 58 1.30 -1.67 -7.39
N PRO A 59 2.40 -2.22 -7.94
CA PRO A 59 3.51 -2.70 -7.13
C PRO A 59 4.33 -1.53 -6.59
N SER A 60 4.18 -1.20 -5.30
CA SER A 60 4.92 -0.08 -4.69
C SER A 60 6.44 -0.27 -4.68
N CYS A 61 6.94 -1.50 -4.83
CA CYS A 61 8.37 -1.78 -4.93
C CYS A 61 9.01 -1.33 -6.25
N ASP A 62 8.20 -1.10 -7.28
CA ASP A 62 8.64 -0.68 -8.63
C ASP A 62 7.98 0.64 -9.06
N THR A 63 7.26 1.30 -8.14
CA THR A 63 6.66 2.61 -8.36
C THR A 63 7.63 3.69 -7.86
N PRO A 64 8.28 4.47 -8.73
CA PRO A 64 9.22 5.50 -8.31
C PRO A 64 8.50 6.72 -7.74
N LEU A 65 9.09 7.39 -6.75
CA LEU A 65 8.44 8.48 -6.04
C LEU A 65 8.06 9.67 -6.95
N TRP A 66 8.82 9.94 -7.99
CA TRP A 66 8.51 11.02 -8.94
C TRP A 66 7.18 10.85 -9.67
N SER A 67 6.66 9.63 -9.79
CA SER A 67 5.43 9.34 -10.55
C SER A 67 4.16 9.40 -9.69
N VAL A 68 4.29 9.67 -8.40
CA VAL A 68 3.21 9.51 -7.41
C VAL A 68 2.47 10.81 -7.04
N PRO A 69 3.11 12.00 -7.00
CA PRO A 69 2.41 13.24 -6.66
C PRO A 69 1.17 13.49 -7.53
N GLY A 70 0.09 13.94 -6.89
CA GLY A 70 -1.20 14.19 -7.54
C GLY A 70 -2.17 13.01 -7.52
N HIS A 71 -1.72 11.81 -7.13
CA HIS A 71 -2.54 10.62 -6.98
C HIS A 71 -2.88 10.33 -5.50
N GLU A 72 -4.02 9.67 -5.24
CA GLU A 72 -4.37 9.12 -3.93
C GLU A 72 -3.83 7.69 -3.79
N ILE A 73 -3.06 7.46 -2.73
CA ILE A 73 -2.50 6.15 -2.39
C ILE A 73 -3.32 5.55 -1.27
N THR A 74 -3.80 4.32 -1.43
CA THR A 74 -4.43 3.56 -0.34
C THR A 74 -3.63 2.32 -0.03
N THR A 75 -3.11 2.21 1.19
CA THR A 75 -2.45 1.01 1.72
C THR A 75 -3.44 0.13 2.48
N ILE A 76 -3.01 -1.04 2.95
CA ILE A 76 -3.87 -1.95 3.72
C ILE A 76 -4.42 -1.27 5.00
N GLU A 77 -3.64 -0.39 5.62
CA GLU A 77 -4.05 0.42 6.77
C GLU A 77 -5.21 1.38 6.44
N GLY A 78 -5.34 1.80 5.18
CA GLY A 78 -6.44 2.64 4.70
C GLY A 78 -7.67 1.85 4.24
N ILE A 79 -7.58 0.53 4.06
CA ILE A 79 -8.71 -0.33 3.67
C ILE A 79 -9.62 -0.60 4.87
N GLY A 80 -9.03 -0.90 6.02
CA GLY A 80 -9.74 -1.20 7.25
C GLY A 80 -8.78 -1.43 8.40
N GLY A 81 -9.26 -1.20 9.62
CA GLY A 81 -8.45 -1.17 10.84
C GLY A 81 -9.04 -0.23 11.90
N PRO A 82 -8.36 -0.07 13.05
CA PRO A 82 -8.85 0.76 14.15
C PRO A 82 -9.18 2.20 13.72
N ASP A 83 -8.33 2.78 12.87
CA ASP A 83 -8.49 4.16 12.38
C ASP A 83 -9.59 4.30 11.32
N ALA A 84 -10.02 3.19 10.70
CA ALA A 84 -11.07 3.14 9.68
C ALA A 84 -12.45 2.75 10.25
N GLY A 85 -12.57 2.57 11.58
CA GLY A 85 -13.83 2.23 12.24
C GLY A 85 -14.22 0.75 12.16
N GLY A 86 -13.31 -0.13 11.73
CA GLY A 86 -13.55 -1.57 11.65
C GLY A 86 -12.86 -2.24 10.46
N LEU A 87 -13.10 -3.54 10.32
CA LEU A 87 -12.59 -4.32 9.19
C LEU A 87 -13.44 -4.06 7.93
N HIS A 88 -12.75 -3.98 6.79
CA HIS A 88 -13.41 -4.01 5.49
C HIS A 88 -14.06 -5.38 5.25
N PRO A 89 -15.20 -5.49 4.53
CA PRO A 89 -15.83 -6.79 4.24
C PRO A 89 -14.87 -7.83 3.64
N VAL A 90 -13.94 -7.41 2.79
CA VAL A 90 -12.88 -8.29 2.24
C VAL A 90 -11.92 -8.78 3.32
N GLN A 91 -11.51 -7.91 4.27
CA GLN A 91 -10.67 -8.34 5.40
C GLN A 91 -11.43 -9.34 6.28
N GLN A 92 -12.72 -9.09 6.55
CA GLN A 92 -13.56 -10.00 7.33
C GLN A 92 -13.72 -11.36 6.64
N ALA A 93 -13.98 -11.39 5.34
CA ALA A 93 -14.10 -12.64 4.58
C ALA A 93 -12.82 -13.49 4.64
N PHE A 94 -11.62 -12.87 4.61
CA PHE A 94 -10.36 -13.60 4.76
C PHE A 94 -10.21 -14.25 6.14
N ILE A 95 -10.78 -13.64 7.19
CA ILE A 95 -10.82 -14.21 8.54
C ILE A 95 -11.83 -15.37 8.60
N ASP A 96 -13.05 -15.13 8.13
CA ASP A 96 -14.15 -16.10 8.18
C ASP A 96 -13.82 -17.39 7.43
N GLU A 97 -13.18 -17.25 6.27
CA GLU A 97 -12.78 -18.37 5.41
C GLU A 97 -11.39 -18.95 5.74
N GLN A 98 -10.75 -18.47 6.82
CA GLN A 98 -9.42 -18.90 7.25
C GLN A 98 -8.37 -18.84 6.11
N ALA A 99 -8.48 -17.85 5.23
CA ALA A 99 -7.63 -17.68 4.06
C ALA A 99 -6.22 -17.16 4.40
N ILE A 100 -5.97 -16.88 5.68
CA ILE A 100 -4.71 -16.34 6.21
C ILE A 100 -3.94 -17.47 6.90
N GLN A 101 -2.72 -17.73 6.42
CA GLN A 101 -1.77 -18.65 7.08
C GLN A 101 -0.60 -17.88 7.69
N CYS A 102 0.52 -17.75 6.96
CA CYS A 102 1.68 -16.97 7.42
C CYS A 102 1.42 -15.46 7.43
N GLY A 103 0.39 -15.00 6.70
CA GLY A 103 -0.04 -13.60 6.63
C GLY A 103 0.78 -12.70 5.71
N TYR A 104 1.97 -13.12 5.26
CA TYR A 104 2.91 -12.19 4.59
C TYR A 104 2.40 -11.59 3.28
N CYS A 105 1.73 -12.38 2.45
CA CYS A 105 1.20 -11.92 1.16
C CYS A 105 -0.20 -11.28 1.27
N ILE A 106 -0.87 -11.47 2.40
CA ILE A 106 -2.31 -11.23 2.53
C ILE A 106 -2.64 -9.75 2.34
N ASP A 107 -1.81 -8.85 2.85
CA ASP A 107 -2.00 -7.41 2.71
C ASP A 107 -2.12 -6.98 1.22
N GLY A 108 -1.22 -7.49 0.37
CA GLY A 108 -1.25 -7.22 -1.08
C GLY A 108 -2.39 -7.93 -1.83
N ILE A 109 -2.77 -9.14 -1.39
CA ILE A 109 -3.92 -9.86 -1.96
C ILE A 109 -5.22 -9.11 -1.64
N ILE A 110 -5.40 -8.64 -0.40
CA ILE A 110 -6.57 -7.87 0.01
C ILE A 110 -6.67 -6.57 -0.79
N ILE A 111 -5.57 -5.84 -0.97
CA ILE A 111 -5.54 -4.65 -1.82
C ILE A 111 -6.05 -4.96 -3.23
N SER A 112 -5.56 -6.05 -3.82
CA SER A 112 -5.95 -6.46 -5.17
C SER A 112 -7.41 -6.91 -5.25
N ALA A 113 -7.90 -7.62 -4.23
CA ALA A 113 -9.30 -8.04 -4.14
C ALA A 113 -10.25 -6.86 -3.94
N VAL A 114 -9.88 -5.85 -3.13
CA VAL A 114 -10.66 -4.62 -2.99
C VAL A 114 -10.74 -3.86 -4.32
N ALA A 115 -9.64 -3.79 -5.08
CA ALA A 115 -9.69 -3.16 -6.41
C ALA A 115 -10.64 -3.91 -7.37
N LEU A 116 -10.60 -5.24 -7.35
CA LEU A 116 -11.44 -6.08 -8.21
C LEU A 116 -12.94 -5.97 -7.90
N LEU A 117 -13.31 -5.77 -6.64
CA LEU A 117 -14.69 -5.79 -6.16
C LEU A 117 -15.37 -4.40 -6.14
N ARG A 118 -14.71 -3.38 -6.68
CA ARG A 118 -15.29 -2.05 -6.89
C ARG A 118 -16.11 -2.00 -8.18
#